data_AF-A0A7W4ZKZ5-F1
#
_entry.id   AF-A0A7W4ZKZ5-F1
#
_cell.length_a   1.000
_cell.length_b   1.000
_cell.length_c   1.000
_cell.angle_alpha   90.00
_cell.angle_beta   90.00
_cell.angle_gamma   90.00
#
_symmetry.space_group_name_H-M   'P 1'
#
loop_
_entity.id
_entity.type
_entity.pdbx_description
1 polymer ?
#
loop_
_entity_poly.entity_id
_entity_poly.type
_entity_poly.pdbx_seq_one_letter_code
_entity_poly.pdbx_strand_id
1 'polypeptide(L)'
;MATNVAARGLHVDDLDLVVNVDPPTDPKDYVHRAGRTARAGESGSVVTLVLAGQRRETSRMLAGAGIDPTVTKVRSGEAELSRITGAKTPSGTPLDGGPAVPLPKNTNAPFRGLGTSKDASRGAGGNSRKAGEARKLAEARKAALVRRNG
;
A
#
# COMPACT_ATOMS: atom_id res chain seq x y z
N MET A 1 -9.41 -6.36 1.04
CA MET A 1 -8.16 -7.09 1.40
C MET A 1 -8.49 -8.58 1.54
N ALA A 2 -7.90 -9.46 0.73
CA ALA A 2 -8.13 -10.90 0.84
C ALA A 2 -7.37 -11.46 2.05
N THR A 3 -8.07 -12.13 2.96
CA THR A 3 -7.47 -12.78 4.13
C THR A 3 -6.64 -13.99 3.67
N ASN A 4 -5.40 -14.03 4.15
CA ASN A 4 -4.34 -14.98 3.78
C ASN A 4 -4.74 -16.45 3.96
N VAL A 5 -4.56 -17.25 2.92
CA VAL A 5 -4.43 -18.72 3.00
C VAL A 5 -3.10 -19.23 2.42
N ALA A 6 -2.36 -18.46 1.62
CA ALA A 6 -1.19 -18.97 0.91
C ALA A 6 0.16 -18.50 1.49
N ALA A 7 0.54 -19.00 2.67
CA ALA A 7 1.91 -18.90 3.20
C ALA A 7 2.90 -19.86 2.50
N ARG A 8 2.64 -20.23 1.24
CA ARG A 8 3.45 -21.14 0.44
C ARG A 8 3.41 -20.70 -1.02
N GLY A 9 4.45 -20.02 -1.48
CA GLY A 9 4.95 -20.02 -2.87
C GLY A 9 3.97 -19.98 -4.06
N LEU A 10 2.70 -19.61 -3.88
CA LEU A 10 1.71 -19.54 -4.94
C LEU A 10 1.86 -18.17 -5.58
N HIS A 11 2.73 -18.12 -6.57
CA HIS A 11 2.69 -17.08 -7.57
C HIS A 11 1.36 -17.24 -8.32
N VAL A 12 0.35 -16.47 -7.90
CA VAL A 12 -0.96 -16.45 -8.55
C VAL A 12 -0.88 -15.45 -9.69
N ASP A 13 -0.50 -15.96 -10.85
CA ASP A 13 -0.42 -15.25 -12.12
C ASP A 13 -1.43 -15.86 -13.11
N ASP A 14 -1.54 -15.24 -14.28
CA ASP A 14 -2.40 -15.70 -15.39
C ASP A 14 -3.89 -15.81 -15.00
N LEU A 15 -4.39 -14.79 -14.31
CA LEU A 15 -5.80 -14.68 -13.96
C LEU A 15 -6.62 -14.11 -15.12
N ASP A 16 -7.83 -14.60 -15.35
CA ASP A 16 -8.76 -14.00 -16.33
C ASP A 16 -9.39 -12.68 -15.82
N LEU A 17 -9.53 -12.57 -14.50
CA LEU A 17 -10.21 -11.45 -13.84
C LEU A 17 -9.52 -11.08 -12.52
N VAL A 18 -9.28 -9.78 -12.34
CA VAL A 18 -8.85 -9.17 -11.07
C VAL A 18 -9.96 -8.26 -10.56
N VAL A 19 -10.39 -8.45 -9.30
CA VAL A 19 -11.40 -7.59 -8.67
C VAL A 19 -10.79 -6.82 -7.49
N ASN A 20 -10.71 -5.49 -7.63
CA ASN A 20 -10.40 -4.58 -6.56
C ASN A 20 -11.68 -4.29 -5.77
N VAL A 21 -11.82 -4.92 -4.60
CA VAL A 21 -12.96 -4.68 -3.68
C VAL A 21 -12.94 -3.23 -3.16
N ASP A 22 -11.73 -2.71 -2.90
CA ASP A 22 -11.50 -1.32 -2.55
C ASP A 22 -10.64 -0.67 -3.66
N PRO A 23 -10.90 0.58 -4.05
CA PRO A 23 -10.10 1.27 -5.06
C PRO A 23 -8.62 1.39 -4.62
N PRO A 24 -7.65 1.15 -5.51
CA PRO A 24 -6.25 1.48 -5.24
C PRO A 24 -6.08 2.98 -4.96
N THR A 25 -5.16 3.33 -4.07
CA THR A 25 -4.90 4.73 -3.71
C THR A 25 -3.89 5.40 -4.63
N ASP A 26 -3.08 4.61 -5.35
CA ASP A 26 -2.07 5.12 -6.26
C ASP A 26 -2.00 4.32 -7.57
N PRO A 27 -1.54 4.95 -8.67
CA PRO A 27 -1.45 4.31 -9.98
C PRO A 27 -0.54 3.06 -10.01
N LYS A 28 0.53 3.05 -9.21
CA LYS A 28 1.51 1.96 -9.23
C LYS A 28 0.93 0.69 -8.61
N ASP A 29 0.18 0.83 -7.52
CA ASP A 29 -0.58 -0.28 -6.92
C ASP A 29 -1.62 -0.83 -7.88
N TYR A 30 -2.35 0.03 -8.60
CA TYR A 30 -3.27 -0.42 -9.65
C TYR A 30 -2.54 -1.27 -10.70
N VAL A 31 -1.44 -0.77 -11.27
CA VAL A 31 -0.69 -1.48 -12.31
C VAL A 31 -0.13 -2.81 -11.80
N HIS A 32 0.39 -2.86 -10.57
CA HIS A 32 0.89 -4.11 -9.99
C HIS A 32 -0.20 -5.17 -9.79
N ARG A 33 -1.41 -4.76 -9.39
CA ARG A 33 -2.56 -5.66 -9.23
C ARG A 33 -3.11 -6.10 -10.58
N ALA A 34 -3.25 -5.16 -11.52
CA ALA A 34 -3.70 -5.43 -12.89
C ALA A 34 -2.72 -6.35 -13.64
N GLY A 35 -1.42 -6.27 -13.36
CA GLY A 35 -0.38 -7.13 -13.96
C GLY A 35 -0.48 -8.63 -13.61
N ARG A 36 -1.52 -9.05 -12.88
CA ARG A 36 -1.87 -10.47 -12.65
C ARG A 36 -2.75 -11.07 -13.74
N THR A 37 -3.29 -10.24 -14.64
CA THR A 37 -4.11 -10.67 -15.78
C THR A 37 -3.50 -10.24 -17.12
N ALA A 38 -4.10 -10.65 -18.24
CA ALA A 38 -3.77 -10.25 -19.61
C ALA A 38 -2.28 -10.44 -20.01
N ARG A 39 -1.69 -11.60 -19.69
CA ARG A 39 -0.30 -11.94 -20.02
C ARG A 39 -0.21 -12.77 -21.29
N ALA A 40 0.98 -12.83 -21.88
CA ALA A 40 1.28 -13.63 -23.09
C ALA A 40 0.38 -13.33 -24.31
N GLY A 41 -0.20 -12.12 -24.40
CA GLY A 41 -1.10 -11.73 -25.48
C GLY A 41 -2.57 -12.12 -25.25
N GLU A 42 -2.87 -12.78 -24.12
CA GLU A 42 -4.25 -13.07 -23.72
C GLU A 42 -4.97 -11.81 -23.22
N SER A 43 -6.28 -11.84 -23.33
CA SER A 43 -7.15 -10.78 -22.79
C SER A 43 -7.44 -11.02 -21.31
N GLY A 44 -7.67 -9.94 -20.57
CA GLY A 44 -7.92 -10.00 -19.14
C GLY A 44 -8.74 -8.81 -18.67
N SER A 45 -9.50 -8.99 -17.60
CA SER A 45 -10.37 -7.94 -17.06
C SER A 45 -9.96 -7.50 -15.66
N VAL A 46 -10.08 -6.19 -15.39
CA VAL A 46 -9.89 -5.63 -14.06
C VAL A 46 -11.15 -4.85 -13.68
N VAL A 47 -11.80 -5.28 -12.60
CA VAL A 47 -13.00 -4.63 -12.07
C VAL A 47 -12.63 -3.93 -10.76
N THR A 48 -12.98 -2.66 -10.64
CA THR A 48 -12.79 -1.92 -9.37
C THR A 48 -14.14 -1.47 -8.86
N LEU A 49 -14.49 -1.91 -7.66
CA LEU A 49 -15.70 -1.47 -6.98
C LEU A 49 -15.44 -0.10 -6.36
N VAL A 50 -16.31 0.86 -6.62
CA VAL A 50 -16.14 2.25 -6.17
C VAL A 50 -17.43 2.76 -5.59
N LEU A 51 -17.38 3.30 -4.37
CA LEU A 51 -18.53 3.98 -3.77
C LEU A 51 -18.76 5.33 -4.45
N ALA A 52 -20.00 5.83 -4.40
CA ALA A 52 -20.38 7.08 -5.05
C ALA A 52 -19.47 8.28 -4.67
N GLY A 53 -19.05 8.36 -3.40
CA GLY A 53 -18.15 9.40 -2.91
C GLY A 53 -16.70 9.28 -3.37
N GLN A 54 -16.25 8.07 -3.74
CA GLN A 54 -14.86 7.79 -4.14
C GLN A 54 -14.63 7.97 -5.65
N ARG A 55 -15.71 8.02 -6.45
CA ARG A 55 -15.65 8.03 -7.93
C ARG A 55 -14.65 9.03 -8.49
N ARG A 56 -14.68 10.29 -8.01
CA ARG A 56 -13.83 11.36 -8.55
C ARG A 56 -12.35 11.11 -8.29
N GLU A 57 -12.02 10.65 -7.09
CA GLU A 57 -10.65 10.34 -6.70
C GLU A 57 -10.13 9.14 -7.48
N THR A 58 -10.92 8.07 -7.55
CA THR A 58 -10.56 6.86 -8.30
C THR A 58 -10.38 7.15 -9.80
N SER A 59 -11.26 7.93 -10.43
CA SER A 59 -11.10 8.31 -11.84
C SER A 59 -9.82 9.10 -12.11
N ARG A 60 -9.41 9.98 -11.18
CA ARG A 60 -8.13 10.71 -11.31
C ARG A 60 -6.93 9.78 -11.15
N MET A 61 -6.99 8.85 -10.20
CA MET A 61 -5.95 7.84 -10.00
C MET A 61 -5.78 6.98 -11.25
N LEU A 62 -6.89 6.47 -11.82
CA LEU A 62 -6.88 5.66 -13.04
C LEU A 62 -6.35 6.45 -14.25
N ALA A 63 -6.73 7.71 -14.39
CA ALA A 63 -6.16 8.59 -15.41
C ALA A 63 -4.64 8.77 -15.22
N GLY A 64 -4.17 8.88 -13.98
CA GLY A 64 -2.74 8.89 -13.65
C GLY A 64 -2.00 7.59 -13.98
N ALA A 65 -2.72 6.48 -14.11
CA ALA A 65 -2.23 5.20 -14.62
C ALA A 65 -2.36 5.07 -16.16
N GLY A 66 -2.92 6.07 -16.85
CA GLY A 66 -3.19 6.03 -18.29
C GLY A 66 -4.39 5.16 -18.68
N ILE A 67 -5.31 4.91 -17.74
CA ILE A 67 -6.46 4.02 -17.93
C ILE A 67 -7.74 4.84 -18.10
N ASP A 68 -8.50 4.53 -19.15
CA ASP A 68 -9.87 5.01 -19.35
C ASP A 68 -10.88 3.90 -19.00
N PRO A 69 -11.50 3.92 -17.82
CA PRO A 69 -12.37 2.85 -17.37
C PRO A 69 -13.80 2.99 -17.92
N THR A 70 -14.42 1.86 -18.28
CA THR A 70 -15.87 1.80 -18.44
C THR A 70 -16.54 1.90 -17.07
N VAL A 71 -17.45 2.86 -16.89
CA VAL A 71 -18.15 3.08 -15.61
C VAL A 71 -19.59 2.60 -15.68
N THR A 72 -19.88 1.51 -14.98
CA THR A 72 -21.25 0.98 -14.82
C THR A 72 -21.75 1.26 -13.41
N LYS A 73 -22.88 1.94 -13.28
CA LYS A 73 -23.57 2.10 -11.99
C LYS A 73 -24.37 0.85 -11.70
N VAL A 74 -24.10 0.22 -10.57
CA VAL A 74 -24.81 -0.99 -10.13
C VAL A 74 -25.19 -0.90 -8.65
N ARG A 75 -26.21 -1.65 -8.25
CA ARG A 75 -26.53 -1.95 -6.84
C ARG A 75 -26.12 -3.38 -6.50
N SER A 76 -26.05 -3.67 -5.20
CA SER A 76 -25.81 -5.03 -4.74
C SER A 76 -26.94 -5.95 -5.23
N GLY A 77 -26.58 -7.11 -5.79
CA GLY A 77 -27.51 -8.10 -6.32
C GLY A 77 -28.05 -7.84 -7.72
N GLU A 78 -27.68 -6.74 -8.38
CA GLU A 78 -28.07 -6.50 -9.77
C GLU A 78 -27.35 -7.45 -10.74
N ALA A 79 -28.06 -7.87 -11.78
CA ALA A 79 -27.54 -8.83 -12.77
C ALA A 79 -26.28 -8.32 -13.50
N GLU A 80 -26.15 -7.02 -13.70
CA GLU A 80 -24.95 -6.41 -14.30
C GLU A 80 -23.68 -6.66 -13.49
N LEU A 81 -23.75 -6.53 -12.16
CA LEU A 81 -22.61 -6.82 -11.29
C LEU A 81 -22.17 -8.28 -11.42
N SER A 82 -23.12 -9.21 -11.43
CA SER A 82 -22.86 -10.63 -11.63
C SER A 82 -22.30 -10.94 -13.02
N ARG A 83 -22.80 -10.28 -14.07
CA ARG A 83 -22.30 -10.45 -15.45
C ARG A 83 -20.85 -9.99 -15.59
N ILE A 84 -20.54 -8.81 -15.07
CA ILE A 84 -19.20 -8.20 -15.18
C ILE A 84 -18.16 -8.99 -14.39
N THR A 85 -18.52 -9.47 -13.19
CA THR A 85 -17.57 -10.14 -12.29
C THR A 85 -17.57 -11.65 -12.37
N GLY A 86 -18.53 -12.25 -13.09
CA GLY A 86 -18.79 -13.69 -13.04
C GLY A 86 -19.24 -14.19 -11.66
N ALA A 87 -19.63 -13.29 -10.75
CA ALA A 87 -20.00 -13.65 -9.38
C ALA A 87 -21.22 -14.57 -9.35
N LYS A 88 -21.08 -15.69 -8.63
CA LYS A 88 -22.15 -16.65 -8.34
C LYS A 88 -22.43 -16.65 -6.85
N THR A 89 -23.69 -16.87 -6.47
CA THR A 89 -24.06 -17.06 -5.07
C THR A 89 -23.27 -18.24 -4.51
N PRO A 90 -22.49 -18.06 -3.42
CA PRO A 90 -21.76 -19.16 -2.82
C PRO A 90 -22.76 -20.22 -2.34
N SER A 91 -22.54 -21.47 -2.71
CA SER A 91 -23.44 -22.59 -2.42
C SER A 91 -23.33 -23.12 -0.98
N GLY A 92 -22.60 -22.44 -0.10
CA GLY A 92 -22.20 -22.96 1.21
C GLY A 92 -23.04 -22.44 2.38
N THR A 93 -23.20 -23.28 3.40
CA THR A 93 -23.44 -22.82 4.77
C THR A 93 -22.27 -21.93 5.18
N PRO A 94 -22.47 -20.77 5.82
CA PRO A 94 -21.37 -19.99 6.38
C PRO A 94 -20.48 -20.94 7.18
N LEU A 95 -19.18 -20.95 6.89
CA LEU A 95 -18.25 -21.58 7.82
C LEU A 95 -18.40 -20.78 9.11
N ASP A 96 -18.91 -21.39 10.16
CA ASP A 96 -18.94 -20.81 11.50
C ASP A 96 -17.50 -20.51 11.84
N GLY A 97 -17.05 -19.29 11.53
CA GLY A 97 -15.69 -18.85 11.73
C GLY A 97 -15.44 -18.96 13.22
N GLY A 98 -14.88 -20.11 13.62
CA GLY A 98 -14.71 -20.50 15.01
C GLY A 98 -14.25 -19.31 15.84
N PRO A 99 -14.69 -19.22 17.10
CA PRO A 99 -14.89 -17.98 17.84
C PRO A 99 -13.87 -16.93 17.43
N ALA A 100 -14.35 -15.85 16.80
CA ALA A 100 -13.53 -14.76 16.28
C ALA A 100 -12.43 -14.46 17.30
N VAL A 101 -11.20 -14.90 17.01
CA VAL A 101 -10.07 -14.65 17.89
C VAL A 101 -9.99 -13.14 17.94
N PRO A 102 -10.22 -12.49 19.09
CA PRO A 102 -10.23 -11.05 19.15
C PRO A 102 -8.89 -10.57 18.61
N LEU A 103 -8.90 -9.78 17.54
CA LEU A 103 -7.69 -9.05 17.18
C LEU A 103 -7.22 -8.34 18.45
N PRO A 104 -5.95 -8.49 18.87
CA PRO A 104 -5.46 -7.77 20.02
C PRO A 104 -5.71 -6.30 19.73
N LYS A 105 -6.61 -5.68 20.51
CA LYS A 105 -6.75 -4.23 20.52
C LYS A 105 -5.36 -3.72 20.81
N ASN A 106 -4.78 -2.92 19.91
CA ASN A 106 -3.60 -2.18 20.27
C ASN A 106 -4.01 -1.38 21.52
N THR A 107 -3.48 -1.79 22.66
CA THR A 107 -3.36 -0.93 23.80
C THR A 107 -2.07 -0.19 23.51
N ASN A 108 -2.17 1.12 23.31
CA ASN A 108 -1.05 2.02 23.56
C ASN A 108 -0.62 1.83 25.02
N ALA A 109 0.15 0.78 25.28
CA ALA A 109 0.89 0.61 26.50
C ALA A 109 2.24 1.27 26.26
N PRO A 110 2.63 2.29 27.04
CA PRO A 110 3.96 2.86 26.92
C PRO A 110 4.97 1.74 27.19
N PHE A 111 5.94 1.60 26.30
CA PHE A 111 7.05 0.66 26.43
C PHE A 111 7.72 0.87 27.80
N ARG A 112 7.42 -0.03 28.74
CA ARG A 112 7.99 -0.02 30.08
C ARG A 112 9.31 -0.79 29.99
N GLY A 113 10.40 -0.02 29.92
CA GLY A 113 11.76 -0.53 29.78
C GLY A 113 12.06 -1.64 30.78
N LEU A 114 12.66 -2.72 30.27
CA LEU A 114 13.20 -3.81 31.07
C LEU A 114 14.67 -3.47 31.37
N GLY A 115 14.92 -3.05 32.61
CA GLY A 115 16.18 -2.43 33.02
C GLY A 115 17.24 -3.38 33.53
N THR A 116 18.40 -2.79 33.87
CA THR A 116 19.25 -3.20 35.01
C THR A 116 20.05 -1.97 35.48
N SER A 117 19.80 -1.53 36.71
CA SER A 117 20.70 -0.60 37.39
C SER A 117 21.98 -1.34 37.79
N LYS A 118 23.15 -0.87 37.33
CA LYS A 118 24.37 -0.84 38.16
C LYS A 118 25.50 0.00 37.53
N ASP A 119 25.90 1.00 38.31
CA ASP A 119 27.23 1.58 38.50
C ASP A 119 28.11 2.03 37.31
N ALA A 120 28.32 3.35 37.31
CA ALA A 120 29.61 4.06 37.32
C ALA A 120 30.77 3.63 36.38
N SER A 121 31.19 4.65 35.62
CA SER A 121 32.53 4.92 35.09
C SER A 121 32.85 4.51 33.64
N ARG A 122 33.55 5.44 32.96
CA ARG A 122 34.17 5.38 31.62
C ARG A 122 33.15 5.57 30.47
N GLY A 123 33.29 6.48 29.52
CA GLY A 123 34.37 7.35 29.06
C GLY A 123 34.04 7.74 27.60
N ALA A 124 34.32 9.00 27.25
CA ALA A 124 34.67 9.52 25.92
C ALA A 124 33.88 9.10 24.64
N GLY A 125 33.32 10.12 23.97
CA GLY A 125 33.67 10.44 22.58
C GLY A 125 32.94 9.71 21.45
N GLY A 126 32.13 10.46 20.67
CA GLY A 126 31.52 9.94 19.44
C GLY A 126 30.89 11.02 18.58
N ASN A 127 31.64 12.07 18.24
CA ASN A 127 31.20 13.14 17.35
C ASN A 127 30.99 12.59 15.93
N SER A 128 29.76 12.64 15.43
CA SER A 128 29.42 12.10 14.11
C SER A 128 30.05 12.95 12.99
N ARG A 129 30.80 12.28 12.10
CA ARG A 129 31.57 12.87 10.98
C ARG A 129 30.75 13.74 10.02
N LYS A 130 29.41 13.61 10.04
CA LYS A 130 28.49 14.42 9.23
C LYS A 130 28.37 15.88 9.68
N ALA A 131 28.60 16.19 10.96
CA ALA A 131 28.48 17.57 11.46
C ALA A 131 29.68 18.47 11.09
N GLY A 132 30.88 17.88 10.94
CA GLY A 132 32.09 18.61 10.55
C GLY A 132 32.11 19.00 9.08
N GLU A 133 31.59 18.14 8.21
CA GLU A 133 31.58 18.36 6.75
C GLU A 133 30.62 19.50 6.36
N ALA A 134 29.47 19.59 7.03
CA ALA A 134 28.49 20.67 6.81
C ALA A 134 29.04 22.06 7.22
N ARG A 135 29.82 22.13 8.30
CA ARG A 135 30.45 23.39 8.74
C ARG A 135 31.54 23.85 7.77
N LYS A 136 32.37 22.93 7.26
CA LYS A 136 33.46 23.23 6.31
C LYS A 136 32.92 23.75 4.97
N LEU A 137 31.80 23.20 4.49
CA LEU A 137 31.16 23.63 3.26
C LEU A 137 30.50 25.02 3.39
N ALA A 138 29.91 25.31 4.56
CA ALA A 138 29.32 26.61 4.85
C ALA A 138 30.36 27.73 4.97
N GLU A 139 31.52 27.43 5.57
CA GLU A 139 32.63 28.38 5.72
C GLU A 139 33.31 28.69 4.38
N ALA A 140 33.51 27.68 3.53
CA ALA A 140 34.07 27.86 2.18
C ALA A 140 33.15 28.71 1.26
N ARG A 141 31.82 28.55 1.36
CA ARG A 141 30.87 29.39 0.61
C ARG A 141 30.88 30.85 1.09
N LYS A 142 31.08 31.10 2.38
CA LYS A 142 31.14 32.46 2.94
C LYS A 142 32.41 33.19 2.52
N ALA A 143 33.56 32.50 2.47
CA ALA A 143 34.82 33.07 2.02
C ALA A 143 34.85 33.42 0.52
N ALA A 144 34.13 32.66 -0.31
CA ALA A 144 34.04 32.92 -1.76
C ALA A 144 33.17 34.14 -2.11
N LEU A 145 32.22 34.50 -1.25
CA LEU A 145 31.36 35.68 -1.44
C LEU A 145 32.11 36.99 -1.12
N VAL A 146 33.01 36.96 -0.13
CA VAL A 146 33.78 38.15 0.30
C VAL A 146 34.83 38.57 -0.74
N ARG A 147 35.38 37.63 -1.52
CA ARG A 147 36.38 37.94 -2.57
C ARG A 147 35.80 38.50 -3.87
N ARG A 148 34.48 38.54 -4.04
CA ARG A 148 33.83 39.05 -5.27
C ARG A 148 33.35 40.51 -5.15
N ASN A 149 33.35 41.06 -3.93
CA ASN A 149 32.87 42.42 -3.64
C ASN A 149 33.96 43.28 -2.96
N GLY A 150 35.24 42.96 -3.18
CA GLY A 150 36.39 43.74 -2.72
C GLY A 150 37.22 44.22 -3.89
#